data_AF-X0XUZ5-F1
#
_entry.id   AF-X0XUZ5-F1
#
_cell.length_a   1.000
_cell.length_b   1.000
_cell.length_c   1.000
_cell.angle_alpha   90.00
_cell.angle_beta   90.00
_cell.angle_gamma   90.00
#
_symmetry.space_group_name_H-M   'P 1'
#
loop_
_entity.id
_entity.type
_entity.pdbx_description
1 polymer ?
#
loop_
_entity_poly.entity_id
_entity_poly.type
_entity_poly.pdbx_seq_one_letter_code
_entity_poly.pdbx_strand_id
1 'polypeptide(L)' 'TLGRRIQVKSGKTIYEGVAESVAWDGSLLLRHSNGNLSKIVAGDATLRD' A
#
# COMPACT_ATOMS: atom_id res chain seq x y z
N THR A 1 7.38 -0.70 8.29
CA THR A 1 6.61 -0.96 7.06
C THR A 1 6.78 0.20 6.09
N LEU A 2 6.59 1.45 6.54
CA LEU A 2 6.95 2.62 5.74
C LEU A 2 8.40 2.55 5.24
N GLY A 3 8.61 2.96 3.99
CA GLY A 3 9.88 2.86 3.26
C GLY A 3 10.23 1.46 2.75
N ARG A 4 9.48 0.41 3.12
CA ARG A 4 9.71 -0.95 2.59
C ARG A 4 8.85 -1.21 1.36
N ARG A 5 9.41 -2.01 0.44
CA ARG A 5 8.61 -2.63 -0.61
C ARG A 5 7.69 -3.66 0.03
N ILE A 6 6.42 -3.60 -0.31
CA ILE A 6 5.38 -4.46 0.22
C ILE A 6 4.43 -4.87 -0.90
N GLN A 7 3.70 -5.93 -0.62
CA GLN A 7 2.56 -6.36 -1.40
C GLN A 7 1.31 -6.16 -0.54
N VAL A 8 0.28 -5.54 -1.12
CA VAL A 8 -1.01 -5.29 -0.48
C VAL A 8 -2.09 -5.99 -1.28
N LYS A 9 -2.88 -6.84 -0.64
CA LYS A 9 -4.05 -7.46 -1.25
C LYS A 9 -5.31 -6.66 -0.88
N SER A 10 -6.17 -6.42 -1.85
CA SER A 10 -7.51 -5.85 -1.63
C SER A 10 -8.51 -6.62 -2.49
N GLY A 11 -9.38 -7.41 -1.85
CA GLY A 11 -10.21 -8.40 -2.54
C GLY A 11 -9.37 -9.38 -3.38
N LYS A 12 -9.56 -9.35 -4.70
CA LYS A 12 -8.82 -10.18 -5.67
C LYS A 12 -7.60 -9.48 -6.29
N THR A 13 -7.42 -8.19 -6.00
CA THR A 13 -6.36 -7.39 -6.60
C THR A 13 -5.15 -7.37 -5.68
N ILE A 14 -3.97 -7.48 -6.30
CA ILE A 14 -2.68 -7.36 -5.64
C ILE A 14 -2.05 -6.04 -6.11
N TYR A 15 -1.58 -5.25 -5.15
CA TYR A 15 -0.82 -4.02 -5.37
C TYR A 15 0.59 -4.23 -4.84
N GLU A 16 1.61 -3.84 -5.60
CA GLU A 16 3.00 -3.93 -5.20
C GLU A 16 3.65 -2.55 -5.28
N GLY A 17 4.41 -2.19 -4.24
CA GLY A 17 5.03 -0.87 -4.18
C GLY A 17 5.72 -0.61 -2.86
N VAL A 18 6.15 0.63 -2.66
CA VAL A 18 6.73 1.09 -1.40
C VAL A 18 5.62 1.69 -0.54
N ALA A 19 5.51 1.24 0.71
CA ALA A 19 4.65 1.90 1.69
C ALA A 19 5.21 3.29 1.96
N GLU A 20 4.61 4.32 1.39
CA GLU A 20 5.16 5.67 1.45
C GLU A 20 4.77 6.37 2.73
N SER A 21 3.47 6.39 3.03
CA SER A 21 2.94 7.08 4.20
C SER A 21 1.56 6.53 4.57
N VAL A 22 1.02 6.99 5.70
CA VAL A 22 -0.35 6.77 6.12
C VAL A 22 -1.07 8.11 6.10
N ALA A 23 -2.19 8.20 5.39
CA ALA A 23 -2.99 9.41 5.34
C ALA A 23 -3.73 9.63 6.67
N TRP A 24 -4.24 10.86 6.87
CA TRP A 24 -4.93 11.27 8.10
C TRP A 24 -6.18 10.42 8.43
N ASP A 25 -6.78 9.78 7.42
CA ASP A 25 -7.93 8.88 7.57
C ASP A 25 -7.52 7.42 7.83
N GLY A 26 -6.23 7.16 8.05
CA GLY A 26 -5.69 5.83 8.34
C GLY A 26 -5.43 4.96 7.11
N SER A 27 -5.68 5.47 5.90
CA SER A 27 -5.37 4.73 4.67
C SER A 27 -3.86 4.73 4.34
N LEU A 28 -3.39 3.68 3.67
CA LEU A 28 -2.01 3.56 3.23
C LEU A 28 -1.82 4.23 1.88
N LEU A 29 -0.77 5.04 1.75
CA LEU A 29 -0.25 5.53 0.47
C LEU A 29 0.84 4.58 -0.03
N LEU A 30 0.60 3.95 -1.18
CA LEU A 30 1.54 3.04 -1.83
C LEU A 30 2.12 3.71 -3.07
N ARG A 31 3.45 3.84 -3.12
CA ARG A 31 4.17 4.28 -4.33
C ARG A 31 4.52 3.10 -5.21
N HIS A 32 4.00 3.11 -6.43
CA HIS A 32 4.30 2.13 -7.47
C HIS A 32 5.66 2.38 -8.10
N SER A 33 6.20 1.38 -8.81
CA SER A 33 7.47 1.50 -9.53
C SER A 33 7.46 2.59 -10.62
N ASN A 34 6.29 2.93 -11.16
CA ASN A 34 6.10 4.02 -12.12
C ASN A 34 6.02 5.41 -11.47
N GLY A 35 6.17 5.50 -10.14
CA GLY A 35 6.13 6.75 -9.38
C GLY A 35 4.73 7.21 -8.97
N ASN A 36 3.66 6.58 -9.47
CA ASN A 36 2.29 6.92 -9.08
C ASN A 36 1.97 6.48 -7.65
N LEU A 37 1.03 7.17 -7.02
CA LEU A 37 0.52 6.85 -5.69
C LEU A 37 -0.88 6.26 -5.78
N SER A 38 -1.13 5.21 -5.00
CA SER A 38 -2.47 4.67 -4.75
C SER A 38 -2.80 4.75 -3.27
N LYS A 39 -4.03 5.18 -2.97
CA LYS A 39 -4.58 5.20 -1.62
C LYS A 39 -5.33 3.90 -1.36
N ILE A 40 -4.90 3.15 -0.35
CA ILE A 40 -5.50 1.87 0.04
C ILE A 40 -6.16 2.03 1.40
N VAL A 41 -7.50 1.97 1.43
CA VAL A 41 -8.26 1.99 2.69
C VAL A 41 -8.11 0.64 3.37
N ALA A 42 -7.77 0.65 4.67
CA ALA A 42 -7.52 -0.55 5.44
C ALA A 42 -8.81 -1.36 5.64
N GLY A 43 -8.75 -2.64 5.29
CA GLY A 43 -9.83 -3.62 5.42
C GLY A 43 -9.35 -5.05 5.07
N ASP A 44 -8.43 -5.18 4.11
CA ASP A 44 -7.89 -6.46 3.62
C ASP A 44 -6.35 -6.50 3.45
N ALA A 45 -5.64 -5.45 3.88
CA ALA A 45 -4.21 -5.29 3.61
C ALA A 45 -3.36 -6.25 4.47
N THR A 46 -3.09 -7.44 3.95
CA THR A 46 -2.07 -8.34 4.51
C THR A 46 -0.70 -7.93 3.98
N LEU A 47 0.17 -7.46 4.86
CA LEU A 47 1.58 -7.24 4.52
C LEU A 47 2.33 -8.57 4.54
N ARG A 48 3.11 -8.84 3.50
CA ARG A 48 4.17 -9.85 3.52
C ARG A 48 5.51 -9.12 3.41
N ASP A 49 6.42 -9.44 4.33
CA ASP A 49 7.83 -8.98 4.33
C ASP A 49 8.64 -9.84 3.36
#